data_AF-A0A2N7QDX9-F1
#
_entry.id   AF-A0A2N7QDX9-F1
#
_cell.length_a   1.000
_cell.length_b   1.000
_cell.length_c   1.000
_cell.angle_alpha   90.00
_cell.angle_beta   90.00
_cell.angle_gamma   90.00
#
_symmetry.space_group_name_H-M   'P 1'
#
loop_
_entity.id
_entity.type
_entity.pdbx_description
1 polymer ?
#
loop_
_entity_poly.entity_id
_entity_poly.type
_entity_poly.pdbx_seq_one_letter_code
_entity_poly.pdbx_strand_id
1 'polypeptide(L)' 'LFVMEALSVILQVGYFKLTKGKRIFRMAPLHHHFELKGWPENKVVVRFWIISVIFGLLALSTLKIR' A
#
# COMPACT_ATOMS: atom_id res chain seq x y z
N LEU A 1 -4.77 3.95 3.33
CA LEU A 1 -3.33 3.78 3.06
C LEU A 1 -2.66 2.82 4.04
N PHE A 2 -2.65 3.11 5.34
CA PHE A 2 -1.98 2.27 6.35
C PHE A 2 -2.38 0.79 6.32
N VAL A 3 -3.68 0.50 6.18
CA VAL A 3 -4.18 -0.89 6.04
C VAL A 3 -3.56 -1.58 4.82
N MET A 4 -3.41 -0.89 3.69
CA MET A 4 -2.79 -1.46 2.49
C MET A 4 -1.29 -1.73 2.69
N GLU A 5 -0.57 -0.84 3.37
CA GLU A 5 0.84 -1.05 3.73
C GLU A 5 1.00 -2.29 4.61
N ALA A 6 0.19 -2.41 5.68
CA ALA A 6 0.22 -3.57 6.57
C ALA A 6 -0.15 -4.86 5.84
N LEU A 7 -1.21 -4.84 5.02
CA LEU A 7 -1.61 -5.97 4.20
C LEU A 7 -0.50 -6.38 3.23
N SER A 8 0.24 -5.44 2.65
CA SER A 8 1.37 -5.76 1.77
C SER A 8 2.45 -6.57 2.49
N VAL A 9 2.74 -6.24 3.76
CA VAL A 9 3.70 -6.98 4.58
C VAL A 9 3.17 -8.37 4.92
N ILE A 10 1.90 -8.48 5.34
CA ILE A 10 1.26 -9.76 5.66
C ILE A 10 1.29 -10.69 4.44
N LEU A 11 0.87 -10.20 3.28
CA LEU A 11 0.85 -10.96 2.04
C LEU A 11 2.27 -11.34 1.61
N GLN A 12 3.23 -10.41 1.68
CA GLN A 12 4.61 -10.67 1.31
C GLN A 12 5.23 -11.77 2.19
N VAL A 13 5.09 -11.67 3.51
CA VAL A 13 5.63 -12.65 4.46
C VAL A 13 4.93 -13.99 4.30
N GLY A 14 3.60 -13.99 4.18
CA GLY A 14 2.81 -15.21 3.96
C GLY A 14 3.24 -15.93 2.70
N TYR A 15 3.34 -15.21 1.58
CA TYR A 15 3.76 -15.79 0.30
C TYR A 15 5.21 -16.26 0.31
N PHE A 16 6.13 -15.51 0.92
CA PHE A 16 7.52 -15.91 1.05
C PHE A 16 7.67 -17.25 1.79
N LYS A 17 6.91 -17.42 2.89
CA LYS A 17 6.86 -18.69 3.64
C LYS A 17 6.24 -19.81 2.82
N LEU A 18 5.08 -19.58 2.20
CA LEU A 18 4.36 -20.60 1.42
C LEU A 18 5.14 -21.09 0.20
N THR A 19 5.83 -20.18 -0.49
CA THR A 19 6.58 -20.48 -1.71
C THR A 19 8.04 -20.82 -1.47
N LYS A 20 8.47 -20.88 -0.21
CA LYS A 20 9.85 -21.13 0.22
C LYS A 20 10.87 -20.18 -0.44
N GLY A 21 10.51 -18.90 -0.57
CA GLY A 21 11.46 -17.85 -0.95
C GLY A 21 11.04 -16.94 -2.11
N LYS A 22 9.90 -17.18 -2.78
CA LYS A 22 9.41 -16.25 -3.81
C LYS A 22 8.78 -15.03 -3.15
N ARG A 23 8.80 -13.90 -3.87
CA ARG A 23 8.27 -12.60 -3.40
C ARG A 23 7.18 -12.13 -4.36
N ILE A 24 6.06 -11.63 -3.84
CA ILE A 24 4.97 -11.09 -4.68
C ILE A 24 5.31 -9.65 -5.09
N PHE A 25 5.79 -8.87 -4.12
CA PHE A 25 6.29 -7.52 -4.32
C PHE A 25 7.83 -7.54 -4.34
N ARG A 26 8.45 -6.64 -5.13
CA ARG A 26 9.92 -6.42 -5.08
C ARG A 26 10.44 -6.22 -3.66
N MET A 27 9.72 -5.43 -2.87
CA MET A 27 9.91 -5.23 -1.44
C MET A 27 8.56 -4.90 -0.81
N ALA A 28 8.37 -5.28 0.45
CA ALA A 28 7.29 -4.77 1.29
C ALA A 28 7.93 -3.96 2.42
N PRO A 29 7.33 -2.83 2.85
CA PRO A 29 5.97 -2.37 2.52
C PRO A 29 5.80 -1.80 1.09
N LEU A 30 4.56 -1.44 0.74
CA LEU A 30 4.14 -1.16 -0.64
C LEU A 30 4.84 0.07 -1.25
N HIS A 31 5.20 1.08 -0.46
CA HIS A 31 5.96 2.24 -0.94
C HIS A 31 7.33 1.86 -1.51
N HIS A 32 8.10 1.01 -0.82
CA HIS A 32 9.41 0.54 -1.31
C HIS A 32 9.30 -0.29 -2.59
N HIS A 33 8.16 -0.96 -2.82
CA HIS A 33 7.92 -1.62 -4.11
C HIS A 33 7.98 -0.62 -5.28
N PHE A 34 7.42 0.58 -5.10
CA PHE A 34 7.41 1.62 -6.12
C PHE A 34 8.75 2.34 -6.24
N GLU A 35 9.46 2.56 -5.14
CA GLU A 35 10.83 3.09 -5.16
C GLU A 35 11.76 2.17 -5.96
N LEU A 36 11.71 0.85 -5.71
CA LEU A 36 12.47 -0.15 -6.48
C LEU A 36 11.99 -0.29 -7.93
N LYS A 37 10.80 0.22 -8.26
CA LYS A 37 10.32 0.36 -9.66
C LYS A 37 10.89 1.62 -10.33
N GLY A 38 11.70 2.41 -9.62
CA GLY A 38 12.33 3.63 -10.11
C GLY A 38 11.51 4.90 -9.88
N TRP A 39 10.50 4.88 -9.00
CA TRP A 39 9.78 6.11 -8.67
C TRP A 39 10.58 6.92 -7.64
N PRO A 40 10.76 8.23 -7.86
CA PRO A 40 11.26 9.12 -6.81
C PRO A 40 10.34 9.06 -5.59
N GLU A 41 10.92 9.08 -4.40
CA GLU A 41 10.20 9.03 -3.12
C GLU A 41 9.05 10.05 -3.07
N ASN A 42 9.32 11.32 -3.43
CA ASN A 42 8.30 12.36 -3.46
C ASN A 42 7.11 12.01 -4.37
N LYS A 43 7.36 11.34 -5.51
CA LYS A 43 6.30 10.89 -6.42
C LYS A 43 5.43 9.80 -5.77
N VAL A 44 6.04 8.89 -5.01
CA VAL A 44 5.33 7.84 -4.27
C VAL A 44 4.47 8.48 -3.17
N VAL A 45 5.06 9.36 -2.36
CA VAL A 45 4.39 10.07 -1.25
C VAL A 45 3.16 10.82 -1.74
N VAL A 46 3.30 11.67 -2.77
CA VAL A 46 2.18 12.47 -3.31
C VAL A 46 1.07 11.56 -3.86
N ARG A 47 1.41 10.47 -4.57
CA ARG A 47 0.40 9.53 -5.09
C ARG A 47 -0.33 8.80 -3.97
N PHE A 48 0.37 8.45 -2.90
CA PHE A 48 -0.22 7.79 -1.73
C PHE A 48 -1.13 8.74 -0.95
N TRP A 49 -0.81 10.03 -0.89
CA TRP A 49 -1.69 11.06 -0.34
C TRP A 49 -2.98 11.20 -1.15
N ILE A 50 -2.88 11.25 -2.48
CA ILE A 50 -4.07 11.29 -3.36
C ILE A 50 -5.00 10.10 -3.05
N ILE A 51 -4.44 8.88 -2.96
CA ILE A 51 -5.22 7.68 -2.61
C ILE A 51 -5.83 7.81 -1.21
N SER A 52 -5.08 8.34 -0.25
CA SER A 52 -5.56 8.54 1.13
C SER A 52 -6.72 9.53 1.20
N VAL A 53 -6.65 10.63 0.46
CA VAL A 53 -7.72 11.64 0.38
C VAL A 53 -8.97 11.04 -0.27
N ILE A 54 -8.83 10.29 -1.37
CA ILE A 54 -9.96 9.63 -2.03
C ILE A 54 -10.67 8.68 -1.05
N PHE A 55 -9.93 7.82 -0.35
CA PHE A 55 -10.52 6.92 0.65
C PHE A 55 -11.10 7.69 1.84
N GLY A 56 -10.50 8.81 2.25
CA GLY A 56 -11.03 9.70 3.28
C GLY A 56 -12.38 10.29 2.88
N LEU A 57 -12.51 10.80 1.65
CA LEU A 57 -13.77 11.32 1.11
C LEU A 57 -14.83 10.21 0.99
N LEU A 58 -14.44 9.02 0.55
CA LEU A 58 -15.34 7.87 0.54
C LEU A 58 -15.82 7.52 1.95
N ALA A 59 -14.94 7.48 2.95
CA ALA A 59 -15.32 7.26 4.34
C ALA A 59 -16.31 8.33 4.83
N LEU A 60 -16.07 9.60 4.53
CA LEU A 60 -17.01 10.67 4.86
C LEU A 60 -18.37 10.50 4.16
N SER A 61 -18.39 10.04 2.90
CA SER A 61 -19.64 9.77 2.17
C SER A 61 -20.45 8.62 2.79
N THR A 62 -19.80 7.69 3.48
CA THR A 62 -20.50 6.60 4.20
C THR A 62 -21.08 7.06 5.54
N LEU A 63 -20.67 8.23 6.03
CA LEU A 63 -21.23 8.80 7.25
C LEU A 63 -22.66 9.25 6.97
N LYS A 64 -23.64 8.45 7.42
CA LYS A 64 -25.04 8.88 7.43
C LYS A 64 -25.22 9.96 8.49
N ILE A 65 -25.18 11.22 8.05
CA ILE A 65 -25.62 12.35 8.85
C ILE A 65 -27.13 12.47 8.62
N ARG A 66 -27.91 11.70 9.38
CA ARG A 66 -29.34 11.87 9.54
C ARG A 66 -29.74 11.51 10.95
#